data_AF-A0A376EIB2-F1
#
_entry.id   AF-A0A376EIB2-F1
#
_cell.length_a   1.000
_cell.length_b   1.000
_cell.length_c   1.000
_cell.angle_alpha   90.00
_cell.angle_beta   90.00
_cell.angle_gamma   90.00
#
_symmetry.space_group_name_H-M   'P 1'
#
loop_
_entity.id
_entity.type
_entity.pdbx_description
1 polymer ?
#
loop_
_entity_poly.entity_id
_entity_poly.type
_entity_poly.pdbx_seq_one_letter_code
_entity_poly.pdbx_strand_id
1 'polypeptide(L)'
;MIDQIIKKNIRLLSERYHHDILYYEGVITIKNEKNIIEIFSQIKDHVSITYNFEDEIEKVEIRDIEIYDLLIKIFRRKNLEKVNLSPGYPLNLADLEEEFGNLHRFEKELIALINTKTDYSFIGGNRVLTEFYKNILILRDDIGSSKSNVLNISNDKI
;
A
#
# COMPACT_ATOMS: atom_id res chain seq x y z
N MET A 1 -1.42 17.43 -7.64
CA MET A 1 -2.58 17.01 -6.82
C MET A 1 -2.57 15.49 -6.83
N ILE A 2 -2.53 14.83 -5.67
CA ILE A 2 -2.50 13.36 -5.62
C ILE A 2 -3.72 12.79 -6.33
N ASP A 3 -3.47 11.82 -7.20
CA ASP A 3 -4.46 11.09 -7.97
C ASP A 3 -5.59 10.53 -7.08
N GLN A 4 -6.83 10.54 -7.57
CA GLN A 4 -8.00 10.12 -6.80
C GLN A 4 -7.95 8.63 -6.43
N ILE A 5 -7.37 7.80 -7.30
CA ILE A 5 -7.19 6.36 -7.07
C ILE A 5 -6.18 6.17 -5.96
N ILE A 6 -5.05 6.89 -5.99
CA ILE A 6 -4.04 6.85 -4.93
C ILE A 6 -4.65 7.26 -3.59
N LYS A 7 -5.42 8.36 -3.53
CA LYS A 7 -6.12 8.78 -2.30
C LYS A 7 -7.08 7.71 -1.77
N LYS A 8 -7.85 7.08 -2.65
CA LYS A 8 -8.76 5.97 -2.30
C LYS A 8 -7.98 4.79 -1.74
N ASN A 9 -6.88 4.41 -2.38
CA ASN A 9 -6.05 3.28 -1.97
C ASN A 9 -5.38 3.55 -0.62
N ILE A 10 -4.84 4.76 -0.38
CA ILE A 10 -4.29 5.16 0.91
C ILE A 10 -5.34 5.07 2.02
N ARG A 11 -6.58 5.50 1.76
CA ARG A 11 -7.68 5.39 2.72
C ARG A 11 -7.96 3.93 3.10
N LEU A 12 -8.10 3.07 2.09
CA LEU A 12 -8.38 1.64 2.30
C LEU A 12 -7.22 0.93 3.00
N LEU A 13 -5.99 1.29 2.64
CA LEU A 13 -4.79 0.77 3.28
C LEU A 13 -4.72 1.21 4.76
N SER A 14 -4.99 2.49 5.05
CA SER A 14 -5.01 3.00 6.42
C SER A 14 -6.08 2.27 7.25
N GLU A 15 -7.27 2.07 6.68
CA GLU A 15 -8.34 1.31 7.34
C GLU A 15 -7.92 -0.14 7.62
N ARG A 16 -7.32 -0.83 6.64
CA ARG A 16 -6.81 -2.21 6.78
C ARG A 16 -5.81 -2.35 7.91
N TYR A 17 -4.98 -1.33 8.17
CA TYR A 17 -3.94 -1.36 9.19
C TYR A 17 -4.32 -0.62 10.48
N HIS A 18 -5.60 -0.25 10.63
CA HIS A 18 -6.15 0.43 11.81
C HIS A 18 -5.51 1.80 12.09
N HIS A 19 -5.42 2.62 11.02
CA HIS A 19 -5.05 4.03 11.10
C HIS A 19 -6.22 4.92 10.69
N ASP A 20 -6.42 5.98 11.47
CA ASP A 20 -7.34 7.06 11.13
C ASP A 20 -6.73 7.95 10.05
N ILE A 21 -7.60 8.46 9.17
CA ILE A 21 -7.21 9.39 8.11
C ILE A 21 -7.99 10.70 8.24
N LEU A 22 -7.27 11.81 8.11
CA LEU A 22 -7.79 13.16 8.13
C LEU A 22 -7.33 13.89 6.87
N TYR A 23 -8.24 14.62 6.25
CA TYR A 23 -7.97 15.39 5.04
C TYR A 23 -8.02 16.88 5.39
N TYR A 24 -6.91 17.56 5.19
CA TYR A 24 -6.80 19.00 5.29
C TYR A 24 -6.41 19.59 3.93
N GLU A 25 -6.42 20.92 3.83
CA GLU A 25 -6.01 21.60 2.60
C GLU A 25 -4.52 21.30 2.32
N GLY A 26 -4.24 20.62 1.21
CA GLY A 26 -2.88 20.29 0.77
C GLY A 26 -2.20 19.11 1.48
N VAL A 27 -2.80 18.53 2.52
CA VAL A 27 -2.19 17.45 3.31
C VAL A 27 -3.18 16.34 3.69
N ILE A 28 -2.70 15.10 3.61
CA ILE A 28 -3.39 13.91 4.14
C ILE A 28 -2.64 13.49 5.41
N THR A 29 -3.33 13.47 6.54
CA THR A 29 -2.75 13.02 7.82
C THR A 29 -3.27 11.62 8.12
N ILE A 30 -2.36 10.68 8.40
CA ILE A 30 -2.66 9.32 8.80
C ILE A 30 -2.07 9.09 10.19
N LYS A 31 -2.88 8.58 11.13
CA LYS A 31 -2.40 8.39 12.49
C LYS A 31 -3.03 7.18 13.19
N ASN A 32 -2.34 6.67 14.19
CA ASN A 32 -2.91 5.81 15.22
C ASN A 32 -2.22 6.12 16.56
N GLU A 33 -2.36 5.25 17.56
CA GLU A 33 -1.75 5.45 18.88
C GLU A 33 -0.21 5.63 18.84
N LYS A 34 0.43 5.14 17.77
CA LYS A 34 1.89 5.09 17.63
C LYS A 34 2.41 5.97 16.49
N ASN A 35 1.74 5.96 15.34
CA ASN A 35 2.20 6.56 14.11
C ASN A 35 1.51 7.88 13.87
N ILE A 36 2.27 8.87 13.40
CA ILE A 36 1.78 10.13 12.83
C ILE A 36 2.52 10.30 11.50
N ILE A 37 1.76 10.36 10.42
CA ILE A 37 2.26 10.45 9.05
C ILE A 37 1.51 11.58 8.35
N GLU A 38 2.21 12.43 7.63
CA GLU A 38 1.59 13.47 6.82
C GLU A 38 2.10 13.37 5.38
N ILE A 39 1.19 13.46 4.42
CA ILE A 39 1.48 13.34 2.99
C ILE A 39 1.09 14.65 2.32
N PHE A 40 2.09 15.33 1.76
CA PHE A 40 1.95 16.59 1.05
C PHE A 40 2.08 16.33 -0.45
N SER A 41 1.07 16.74 -1.21
CA SER A 41 1.16 16.70 -2.68
C SER A 41 2.22 17.69 -3.14
N GLN A 42 3.20 17.24 -3.92
CA GLN A 42 4.10 18.13 -4.63
C GLN A 42 3.69 18.29 -6.12
N ILE A 43 4.52 19.02 -6.86
CA ILE A 43 4.42 19.22 -8.32
C ILE A 43 5.09 18.02 -9.01
N LYS A 44 4.52 17.53 -10.13
CA LYS A 44 5.05 16.45 -11.00
C LYS A 44 5.22 15.07 -10.34
N ASP A 45 4.14 14.33 -10.11
CA ASP A 45 4.15 12.89 -9.74
C ASP A 45 4.99 12.51 -8.51
N HIS A 46 5.33 13.50 -7.68
CA HIS A 46 6.06 13.32 -6.43
C HIS A 46 5.20 13.75 -5.24
N VAL A 47 5.48 13.12 -4.11
CA VAL A 47 4.87 13.41 -2.81
C VAL A 47 5.96 13.56 -1.78
N SER A 48 5.73 14.46 -0.82
CA SER A 48 6.56 14.55 0.37
C SER A 48 5.81 13.91 1.53
N ILE A 49 6.49 13.04 2.27
CA ILE A 49 5.92 12.32 3.39
C ILE A 49 6.76 12.63 4.62
N THR A 50 6.11 13.11 5.68
CA THR A 50 6.70 13.21 7.02
C THR A 50 6.15 12.10 7.88
N TYR A 51 6.99 11.50 8.73
CA TYR A 51 6.53 10.53 9.71
C TYR A 51 7.43 10.49 10.94
N ASN A 52 6.85 10.15 12.10
CA ASN A 52 7.60 10.01 13.35
C ASN A 52 8.39 8.69 13.38
N PHE A 53 9.63 8.71 13.88
CA PHE A 53 10.41 7.51 14.21
C PHE A 53 11.24 7.81 15.47
N GLU A 54 11.35 6.85 16.38
CA GLU A 54 11.97 7.04 17.70
C GLU A 54 11.47 8.35 18.35
N ASP A 55 12.36 9.32 18.59
CA ASP A 55 12.05 10.66 19.10
C ASP A 55 12.21 11.77 18.02
N GLU A 56 12.28 11.38 16.75
CA GLU A 56 12.55 12.23 15.59
C GLU A 56 11.42 12.19 14.54
N ILE A 57 11.54 13.06 13.54
CA ILE A 57 10.65 13.12 12.38
C ILE A 57 11.50 12.98 11.12
N GLU A 58 11.15 11.99 10.30
CA GLU A 58 11.75 11.84 8.98
C GLU A 58 10.90 12.58 7.94
N LYS A 59 11.56 13.24 6.98
CA LYS A 59 10.92 13.75 5.77
C LYS A 59 11.54 13.07 4.54
N VAL A 60 10.69 12.46 3.71
CA VAL A 60 11.12 11.78 2.48
C VAL A 60 10.35 12.36 1.30
N GLU A 61 11.03 12.52 0.16
CA GLU A 61 10.42 12.88 -1.12
C GLU A 61 10.52 11.69 -2.06
N ILE A 62 9.39 11.21 -2.56
CA ILE A 62 9.28 9.97 -3.34
C ILE A 62 8.29 10.15 -4.49
N ARG A 63 8.33 9.24 -5.46
CA ARG A 63 7.27 9.20 -6.48
C ARG A 63 5.97 8.72 -5.85
N ASP A 64 4.85 9.22 -6.37
CA ASP A 64 3.52 8.86 -5.89
C ASP A 64 3.27 7.33 -5.90
N ILE A 65 3.79 6.61 -6.90
CA ILE A 65 3.73 5.14 -7.00
C ILE A 65 4.49 4.41 -5.88
N GLU A 66 5.43 5.07 -5.20
CA GLU A 66 6.26 4.47 -4.14
C GLU A 66 5.62 4.63 -2.75
N ILE A 67 4.52 5.39 -2.65
CA ILE A 67 3.84 5.69 -1.38
C ILE A 67 3.41 4.43 -0.64
N TYR A 68 2.95 3.41 -1.36
CA TYR A 68 2.42 2.20 -0.74
C TYR A 68 3.51 1.41 -0.02
N ASP A 69 4.71 1.34 -0.59
CA ASP A 69 5.83 0.64 0.05
C ASP A 69 6.20 1.29 1.39
N LEU A 70 6.30 2.62 1.39
CA LEU A 70 6.60 3.36 2.61
C LEU A 70 5.49 3.17 3.65
N LEU A 71 4.23 3.38 3.26
CA LEU A 71 3.10 3.26 4.18
C LEU A 71 2.97 1.86 4.76
N ILE A 72 3.06 0.80 3.96
CA ILE A 72 2.98 -0.59 4.44
C ILE A 72 4.08 -0.89 5.46
N LYS A 73 5.29 -0.39 5.24
CA LYS A 73 6.40 -0.56 6.18
C LYS A 73 6.15 0.20 7.49
N ILE A 74 5.69 1.45 7.43
CA ILE A 74 5.34 2.23 8.63
C ILE A 74 4.16 1.60 9.37
N PHE A 75 3.17 1.06 8.67
CA PHE A 75 1.99 0.47 9.30
C PHE A 75 2.30 -0.84 10.03
N ARG A 76 3.32 -1.59 9.58
CA ARG A 76 3.69 -2.90 10.13
C ARG A 76 4.81 -2.90 11.16
N ARG A 77 5.50 -1.76 11.35
CA ARG A 77 6.65 -1.66 12.27
C ARG A 77 6.26 -2.04 13.70
N LYS A 78 7.11 -2.83 14.36
CA LYS A 78 6.86 -3.27 15.76
C LYS A 78 7.27 -2.18 16.75
N ASN A 79 8.38 -1.49 16.50
CA ASN A 79 8.82 -0.31 17.26
C ASN A 79 8.76 0.93 16.36
N LEU A 80 9.13 2.11 16.85
CA LEU A 80 9.16 3.32 16.04
C LEU A 80 10.44 3.37 15.18
N GLU A 81 10.88 2.26 14.61
CA GLU A 81 12.07 2.25 13.74
C GLU A 81 11.87 3.11 12.49
N LYS A 82 12.99 3.67 12.00
CA LYS A 82 13.07 4.29 10.67
C LYS A 82 12.87 3.23 9.60
N VAL A 83 12.12 3.55 8.55
CA VAL A 83 11.86 2.64 7.44
C VAL A 83 12.53 3.14 6.17
N ASN A 84 12.98 2.21 5.33
CA ASN A 84 13.56 2.50 4.03
C ASN A 84 12.71 1.88 2.92
N LEU A 85 12.62 2.57 1.79
CA LEU A 85 12.01 2.01 0.58
C LEU A 85 12.78 0.77 0.10
N SER A 86 12.07 -0.18 -0.49
CA SER A 86 12.70 -1.34 -1.13
C SER A 86 13.43 -0.86 -2.39
N PRO A 87 14.54 -1.50 -2.79
CA PRO A 87 15.35 -1.01 -3.91
C PRO A 87 14.67 -1.19 -5.27
N GLY A 88 13.88 -2.27 -5.45
CA GLY A 88 13.27 -2.65 -6.72
C GLY A 88 12.06 -1.81 -7.15
N TYR A 89 11.38 -2.28 -8.19
CA TYR A 89 10.16 -1.66 -8.70
C TYR A 89 8.93 -2.07 -7.87
N PRO A 90 7.85 -1.26 -7.89
CA PRO A 90 6.57 -1.68 -7.32
C PRO A 90 6.06 -2.98 -7.97
N LEU A 91 5.64 -3.92 -7.11
CA LEU A 91 5.03 -5.18 -7.54
C LEU A 91 3.79 -4.93 -8.41
N ASN A 92 3.56 -5.78 -9.40
CA ASN A 92 2.48 -5.68 -10.37
C ASN A 92 1.84 -7.06 -10.68
N LEU A 93 0.96 -7.10 -11.68
CA LEU A 93 0.25 -8.33 -12.08
C LEU A 93 1.17 -9.43 -12.63
N ALA A 94 2.26 -9.07 -13.32
CA ALA A 94 3.21 -10.06 -13.81
C ALA A 94 3.93 -10.78 -12.66
N ASP A 95 4.21 -10.07 -11.56
CA ASP A 95 4.79 -10.67 -10.35
C ASP A 95 3.83 -11.67 -9.70
N LEU A 96 2.51 -11.42 -9.77
CA LEU A 96 1.49 -12.36 -9.32
C LEU A 96 1.39 -13.58 -10.23
N GLU A 97 1.48 -13.39 -11.54
CA GLU A 97 1.47 -14.50 -12.49
C GLU A 97 2.70 -15.40 -12.30
N GLU A 98 3.89 -14.83 -12.04
CA GLU A 98 5.09 -15.58 -11.66
C GLU A 98 4.89 -16.38 -10.37
N GLU A 99 4.28 -15.76 -9.34
CA GLU A 99 4.06 -16.39 -8.03
C GLU A 99 3.06 -17.56 -8.09
N PHE A 100 1.91 -17.36 -8.74
CA PHE A 100 0.83 -18.35 -8.73
C PHE A 100 0.84 -19.27 -9.96
N GLY A 101 1.63 -18.97 -10.99
CA GLY A 101 1.80 -19.76 -12.22
C GLY A 101 0.56 -19.86 -13.13
N ASN A 102 -0.60 -19.39 -12.67
CA ASN A 102 -1.85 -19.38 -13.41
C ASN A 102 -2.72 -18.20 -12.95
N LEU A 103 -2.55 -17.05 -13.62
CA LEU A 103 -3.29 -15.84 -13.28
C LEU A 103 -4.81 -16.04 -13.38
N HIS A 104 -5.28 -16.85 -14.33
CA HIS A 104 -6.70 -17.11 -14.51
C HIS A 104 -7.37 -17.82 -13.31
N ARG A 105 -6.63 -18.71 -12.63
CA ARG A 105 -7.12 -19.32 -11.39
C ARG A 105 -7.19 -18.28 -10.26
N PHE A 106 -6.15 -17.45 -10.14
CA PHE A 106 -6.11 -16.36 -9.17
C PHE A 106 -7.26 -15.36 -9.39
N GLU A 107 -7.52 -14.97 -10.64
CA GLU A 107 -8.66 -14.12 -11.04
C GLU A 107 -9.99 -14.74 -10.62
N LYS A 108 -10.20 -16.05 -10.83
CA LYS A 108 -11.43 -16.73 -10.40
C LYS A 108 -11.62 -16.68 -8.90
N GLU A 109 -10.56 -16.93 -8.13
CA GLU A 109 -10.58 -16.84 -6.68
C GLU A 109 -10.89 -15.40 -6.23
N LEU A 110 -10.30 -14.40 -6.89
CA LEU A 110 -10.56 -12.99 -6.62
C LEU A 110 -12.00 -12.57 -6.95
N ILE A 111 -12.52 -12.98 -8.10
CA ILE A 111 -13.91 -12.74 -8.50
C ILE A 111 -14.88 -13.39 -7.51
N ALA A 112 -14.57 -14.60 -7.02
CA ALA A 112 -15.38 -15.25 -6.01
C ALA A 112 -15.44 -14.42 -4.71
N LEU A 113 -14.29 -13.92 -4.23
CA LEU A 113 -14.22 -13.05 -3.05
C LEU A 113 -15.03 -11.76 -3.20
N ILE A 114 -14.99 -11.14 -4.39
CA ILE A 114 -15.78 -9.94 -4.71
C ILE A 114 -17.27 -10.25 -4.69
N ASN A 115 -17.69 -11.34 -5.34
CA ASN A 115 -19.09 -11.75 -5.42
C ASN A 115 -19.68 -12.10 -4.05
N THR A 116 -18.87 -12.65 -3.14
CA THR A 116 -19.28 -12.94 -1.76
C THR A 116 -19.23 -11.71 -0.84
N LYS A 117 -18.86 -10.53 -1.37
CA LYS A 117 -18.69 -9.28 -0.58
C LYS A 117 -17.73 -9.46 0.60
N THR A 118 -16.68 -10.25 0.39
CA THR A 118 -15.64 -10.45 1.40
C THR A 118 -14.84 -9.17 1.56
N ASP A 119 -14.80 -8.59 2.76
CA ASP A 119 -14.02 -7.37 3.01
C ASP A 119 -12.53 -7.64 3.15
N TYR A 120 -12.13 -8.84 3.59
CA TYR A 120 -10.73 -9.20 3.76
C TYR A 120 -10.50 -10.69 3.48
N SER A 121 -9.42 -10.99 2.75
CA SER A 121 -8.90 -12.34 2.61
C SER A 121 -7.38 -12.34 2.49
N PHE A 122 -6.72 -13.21 3.23
CA PHE A 122 -5.31 -13.53 2.98
C PHE A 122 -5.25 -14.55 1.84
N ILE A 123 -4.76 -14.14 0.67
CA ILE A 123 -4.69 -15.02 -0.50
C ILE A 123 -3.44 -15.92 -0.42
N GLY A 124 -2.34 -15.39 0.11
CA GLY A 124 -1.09 -16.14 0.28
C GLY A 124 0.00 -15.67 -0.69
N GLY A 125 0.84 -16.61 -1.10
CA GLY A 125 2.08 -16.37 -1.85
C GLY A 125 3.32 -16.65 -1.00
N ASN A 126 4.41 -16.99 -1.68
CA ASN A 126 5.72 -17.28 -1.08
C ASN A 126 6.62 -16.06 -1.14
N ARG A 127 6.94 -15.55 -2.36
CA ARG A 127 7.70 -14.31 -2.53
C ARG A 127 6.77 -13.11 -2.48
N VAL A 128 5.69 -13.16 -3.25
CA VAL A 128 4.70 -12.08 -3.34
C VAL A 128 3.52 -12.37 -2.42
N LEU A 129 3.61 -11.86 -1.19
CA LEU A 129 2.52 -11.96 -0.22
C LEU A 129 1.35 -11.07 -0.68
N THR A 130 0.21 -11.71 -0.89
CA THR A 130 -0.98 -11.10 -1.48
C THR A 130 -2.15 -11.12 -0.51
N GLU A 131 -2.71 -9.93 -0.27
CA GLU A 131 -3.89 -9.75 0.56
C GLU A 131 -4.97 -9.03 -0.25
N PHE A 132 -6.21 -9.49 -0.13
CA PHE A 132 -7.37 -8.79 -0.64
C PHE A 132 -8.04 -8.00 0.48
N TYR A 133 -8.31 -6.72 0.24
CA TYR A 133 -9.06 -5.88 1.15
C TYR A 133 -10.07 -5.02 0.37
N LYS A 134 -11.36 -5.31 0.55
CA LYS A 134 -12.52 -4.68 -0.11
C LYS A 134 -12.46 -4.69 -1.64
N ASN A 135 -11.67 -3.82 -2.24
CA ASN A 135 -11.48 -3.72 -3.69
C ASN A 135 -10.06 -3.39 -4.11
N ILE A 136 -9.10 -3.60 -3.20
CA ILE A 136 -7.67 -3.49 -3.47
C ILE A 136 -6.96 -4.81 -3.21
N LEU A 137 -5.92 -5.07 -3.97
CA LEU A 137 -4.90 -6.06 -3.67
C LEU A 137 -3.70 -5.36 -3.06
N ILE A 138 -3.27 -5.82 -1.90
CA ILE A 138 -2.06 -5.35 -1.22
C ILE A 138 -0.98 -6.39 -1.49
N LEU A 139 0.05 -5.98 -2.22
CA LEU A 139 1.16 -6.82 -2.63
C LEU A 139 2.39 -6.44 -1.82
N ARG A 140 3.07 -7.43 -1.24
CA ARG A 140 4.33 -7.23 -0.52
C ARG A 140 5.34 -8.28 -0.95
N ASP A 141 6.59 -7.87 -1.03
CA ASP A 141 7.70 -8.79 -1.21
C ASP A 141 8.20 -9.24 0.16
N ASP A 142 8.17 -10.55 0.42
CA ASP A 142 8.67 -11.14 1.67
C ASP A 142 10.19 -10.96 1.82
N ILE A 143 10.92 -10.90 0.70
CA ILE A 143 12.38 -10.74 0.66
C ILE A 143 12.79 -9.26 0.78
N GLY A 144 11.87 -8.34 0.50
CA GLY A 144 12.12 -6.89 0.53
C GLY A 144 12.98 -6.37 -0.64
N SER A 145 13.08 -7.13 -1.73
CA SER A 145 13.77 -6.74 -2.96
C SER A 145 12.94 -5.77 -3.80
N SER A 146 11.64 -6.02 -3.92
CA SER A 146 10.68 -5.19 -4.66
C SER A 146 9.86 -4.30 -3.72
N LYS A 147 9.37 -3.18 -4.25
CA LYS A 147 8.51 -2.26 -3.50
C LYS A 147 7.11 -2.87 -3.37
N SER A 148 6.56 -2.83 -2.17
CA SER A 148 5.16 -3.18 -1.94
C SER A 148 4.25 -2.26 -2.76
N ASN A 149 3.12 -2.76 -3.23
CA ASN A 149 2.21 -2.00 -4.07
C ASN A 149 0.76 -2.29 -3.71
N VAL A 150 -0.13 -1.40 -4.15
CA VAL A 150 -1.58 -1.58 -4.04
C VAL A 150 -2.18 -1.51 -5.44
N LEU A 151 -2.78 -2.62 -5.89
CA LEU A 151 -3.52 -2.68 -7.14
C LEU A 151 -5.01 -2.48 -6.87
N ASN A 152 -5.66 -1.66 -7.69
CA ASN A 152 -7.09 -1.40 -7.62
C ASN A 152 -7.81 -2.25 -8.67
N ILE A 153 -8.60 -3.21 -8.18
CA ILE A 153 -9.27 -4.21 -9.01
C ILE A 153 -10.21 -3.57 -10.05
N SER A 154 -10.87 -2.45 -9.70
CA SER A 154 -11.79 -1.76 -10.62
C SER A 154 -11.10 -0.99 -11.75
N ASN A 155 -9.83 -0.60 -11.60
CA ASN A 155 -9.13 0.26 -12.55
C ASN A 155 -8.01 -0.46 -13.29
N ASP A 156 -7.31 -1.38 -12.62
CA ASP A 156 -6.16 -2.11 -13.20
C ASP A 156 -6.59 -3.31 -14.06
N LYS A 157 -7.91 -3.50 -14.25
CA LYS A 157 -8.53 -4.59 -15.03
C LYS A 157 -7.96 -5.96 -14.67
N ILE A 158 -8.27 -6.41 -13.45
CA ILE A 158 -8.17 -7.82 -13.06
C ILE A 158 -9.53 -8.48 -13.28
#